data_AF-A0A7C1VTV1-F1
#
_entry.id   AF-A0A7C1VTV1-F1
#
_cell.length_a   1.000
_cell.length_b   1.000
_cell.length_c   1.000
_cell.angle_alpha   90.00
_cell.angle_beta   90.00
_cell.angle_gamma   90.00
#
_symmetry.space_group_name_H-M   'P 1'
#
loop_
_entity.id
_entity.type
_entity.pdbx_description
1 polymer ?
#
loop_
_entity_poly.entity_id
_entity_poly.type
_entity_poly.pdbx_seq_one_letter_code
_entity_poly.pdbx_strand_id
1 'polypeptide(L)'
;PDKPDAPTPQMDVPAIDVPMNISGGPYLGDFSAAPKAPPVAAPSNAPMVDNEVVPIFRDPPKYPRSARRRGIEGVVTISFIVTKDGRVRDPKIIKAEPANIFNDAALKAILKWKFKAKLVDGQPVERQATQEIEFKLSR
;
A
#
# COMPACT_ATOMS: atom_id res chain seq x y z
N PRO A 1 49.11 17.27 -16.37
CA PRO A 1 48.44 15.99 -16.07
C PRO A 1 47.41 16.22 -14.97
N ASP A 2 46.25 16.68 -15.41
CA ASP A 2 45.16 17.16 -14.57
C ASP A 2 44.11 16.05 -14.41
N LYS A 3 43.73 15.81 -13.16
CA LYS A 3 42.85 14.72 -12.74
C LYS A 3 41.40 15.09 -13.09
N PRO A 4 40.57 14.15 -13.58
CA PRO A 4 39.20 14.44 -13.99
C PRO A 4 38.28 14.73 -12.79
N ASP A 5 37.60 15.88 -12.87
CA ASP A 5 36.55 16.35 -11.97
C ASP A 5 35.38 15.36 -11.87
N ALA A 6 35.00 15.02 -10.64
CA ALA A 6 33.82 14.24 -10.35
C ALA A 6 32.57 15.16 -10.35
N PRO A 7 31.54 14.88 -11.16
CA PRO A 7 30.30 15.64 -11.09
C PRO A 7 29.53 15.25 -9.83
N THR A 8 29.33 16.21 -8.93
CA THR A 8 28.47 16.08 -7.76
C THR A 8 27.03 15.80 -8.21
N PRO A 9 26.36 14.76 -7.69
CA PRO A 9 24.94 14.54 -7.90
C PRO A 9 24.15 15.71 -7.28
N GLN A 10 23.46 16.48 -8.12
CA GLN A 10 22.49 17.46 -7.66
C GLN A 10 21.32 16.70 -7.02
N MET A 11 21.24 16.80 -5.70
CA MET A 11 20.17 16.24 -4.90
C MET A 11 18.99 17.21 -4.98
N ASP A 12 18.11 17.02 -5.96
CA ASP A 12 16.82 17.72 -6.04
C ASP A 12 15.99 17.34 -4.81
N VAL A 13 15.96 18.24 -3.83
CA VAL A 13 15.09 18.16 -2.66
C VAL A 13 13.73 18.77 -3.03
N PRO A 14 12.64 17.99 -3.15
CA PRO A 14 11.32 18.57 -3.32
C PRO A 14 10.91 19.31 -2.04
N ALA A 15 10.54 20.58 -2.18
CA ALA A 15 10.02 21.42 -1.11
C ALA A 15 8.77 20.78 -0.50
N ILE A 16 8.83 20.48 0.80
CA ILE A 16 7.69 20.03 1.59
C ILE A 16 6.91 21.28 1.99
N ASP A 17 5.79 21.51 1.30
CA ASP A 17 4.78 22.50 1.70
C ASP A 17 3.97 21.92 2.86
N VAL A 18 4.14 22.48 4.06
CA VAL A 18 3.39 22.06 5.26
C VAL A 18 2.22 23.04 5.46
N PRO A 19 0.96 22.66 5.19
CA PRO A 19 -0.16 23.51 5.54
C PRO A 19 -0.33 23.53 7.06
N MET A 20 0.03 24.65 7.70
CA MET A 20 -0.36 24.99 9.06
C MET A 20 -1.88 25.23 9.09
N ASN A 21 -2.66 24.24 9.53
CA ASN A 21 -4.05 24.50 9.95
C ASN A 21 -4.08 24.80 11.45
N ILE A 22 -3.81 26.05 11.78
CA ILE A 22 -4.11 26.68 13.08
C ILE A 22 -5.44 27.41 12.93
N SER A 23 -6.54 26.76 13.34
CA SER A 23 -7.81 27.47 13.54
C SER A 23 -8.72 26.78 14.55
N GLY A 24 -8.97 27.51 15.65
CA GLY A 24 -10.29 27.58 16.27
C GLY A 24 -10.50 26.71 17.51
N GLY A 25 -10.65 27.36 18.67
CA GLY A 25 -10.87 26.75 19.98
C GLY A 25 -12.26 26.10 20.19
N PRO A 26 -12.59 25.73 21.45
CA PRO A 26 -13.64 24.78 21.77
C PRO A 26 -14.99 25.47 22.00
N TYR A 27 -16.03 25.04 21.29
CA TYR A 27 -17.43 25.35 21.63
C TYR A 27 -18.26 24.06 21.65
N LEU A 28 -18.84 23.81 22.82
CA LEU A 28 -19.89 22.82 23.08
C LEU A 28 -21.21 23.24 22.41
N GLY A 29 -21.94 22.26 21.87
CA GLY A 29 -23.41 22.29 21.73
C GLY A 29 -23.93 22.08 20.31
N ASP A 30 -24.44 20.87 20.00
CA ASP A 30 -25.88 20.60 19.81
C ASP A 30 -26.11 19.10 19.47
N PHE A 31 -27.20 18.54 19.99
CA PHE A 31 -27.65 17.17 19.83
C PHE A 31 -28.62 17.06 18.65
N SER A 32 -28.35 16.18 17.66
CA SER A 32 -29.34 15.25 17.08
C SER A 32 -28.87 14.68 15.73
N ALA A 33 -29.31 13.44 15.49
CA ALA A 33 -29.14 12.61 14.30
C ALA A 33 -27.83 11.81 14.19
N ALA A 34 -27.92 10.52 14.54
CA ALA A 34 -26.98 9.51 14.06
C ALA A 34 -27.03 9.43 12.51
N PRO A 35 -25.91 9.10 11.83
CA PRO A 35 -25.57 7.69 11.66
C PRO A 35 -24.08 7.35 11.74
N LYS A 36 -23.80 6.14 12.23
CA LYS A 36 -22.64 5.26 11.95
C LYS A 36 -21.29 5.96 11.70
N ALA A 37 -20.44 5.94 12.73
CA ALA A 37 -19.01 6.10 12.57
C ALA A 37 -18.45 5.11 11.52
N PRO A 38 -17.72 5.56 10.49
CA PRO A 38 -16.58 4.82 10.01
C PRO A 38 -15.42 5.12 10.98
N PRO A 39 -14.90 4.14 11.74
CA PRO A 39 -13.69 4.39 12.47
C PRO A 39 -12.52 4.44 11.48
N VAL A 40 -11.63 5.37 11.78
CA VAL A 40 -10.19 5.40 11.50
C VAL A 40 -9.72 5.66 10.06
N ALA A 41 -9.26 6.89 9.92
CA ALA A 41 -8.17 7.29 9.03
C ALA A 41 -7.00 6.29 9.09
N ALA A 42 -6.49 5.93 7.91
CA ALA A 42 -5.08 5.59 7.76
C ALA A 42 -4.45 6.71 6.92
N PRO A 43 -3.51 7.51 7.46
CA PRO A 43 -2.67 8.35 6.63
C PRO A 43 -1.72 7.41 5.89
N SER A 44 -2.05 7.05 4.66
CA SER A 44 -1.14 6.29 3.81
C SER A 44 -0.30 7.29 3.03
N ASN A 45 0.74 7.83 3.68
CA ASN A 45 1.88 8.41 2.99
C ASN A 45 2.64 7.25 2.31
N ALA A 46 2.10 6.73 1.21
CA ALA A 46 2.87 5.93 0.28
C ALA A 46 3.47 6.90 -0.76
N PRO A 47 4.78 6.83 -1.05
CA PRO A 47 5.37 7.64 -2.10
C PRO A 47 4.67 7.29 -3.41
N MET A 48 4.27 8.33 -4.15
CA MET A 48 3.64 8.26 -5.46
C MET A 48 4.56 7.52 -6.45
N VAL A 49 4.48 6.20 -6.46
CA VAL A 49 4.99 5.36 -7.54
C VAL A 49 3.76 5.00 -8.36
N ASP A 50 3.72 5.47 -9.62
CA ASP A 50 2.64 5.35 -10.61
C ASP A 50 2.05 3.92 -10.84
N ASN A 51 2.56 2.92 -10.13
CA ASN A 51 2.11 1.53 -10.11
C ASN A 51 1.23 1.14 -8.92
N GLU A 52 0.96 2.05 -7.99
CA GLU A 52 0.08 1.76 -6.86
C GLU A 52 -1.37 1.58 -7.35
N VAL A 53 -1.92 0.40 -7.09
CA VAL A 53 -3.31 0.09 -7.37
C VAL A 53 -4.12 0.26 -6.10
N VAL A 54 -5.19 1.04 -6.17
CA VAL A 54 -6.11 1.18 -5.04
C VAL A 54 -6.96 -0.10 -4.98
N PRO A 55 -6.80 -0.94 -3.94
CA PRO A 55 -7.66 -2.10 -3.76
C PRO A 55 -9.05 -1.62 -3.34
N ILE A 56 -10.07 -2.08 -4.04
CA ILE A 56 -11.47 -1.84 -3.66
C ILE A 56 -11.79 -2.65 -2.40
N PHE A 57 -11.17 -3.83 -2.28
CA PHE A 57 -11.36 -4.73 -1.17
C PHE A 57 -10.02 -5.36 -0.77
N ARG A 58 -9.54 -5.04 0.45
CA ARG A 58 -8.42 -5.73 1.10
C ARG A 58 -8.99 -6.70 2.13
N ASP A 59 -8.83 -7.99 1.89
CA ASP A 59 -9.01 -9.02 2.93
C ASP A 59 -7.65 -9.21 3.63
N PRO A 60 -7.50 -8.91 4.93
CA PRO A 60 -6.21 -9.04 5.60
C PRO A 60 -5.63 -10.45 5.38
N PRO A 61 -4.34 -10.55 5.04
CA PRO A 61 -3.73 -11.85 4.79
C PRO A 61 -3.79 -12.71 6.04
N LYS A 62 -4.11 -14.00 5.88
CA LYS A 62 -4.12 -14.92 7.01
C LYS A 62 -2.70 -15.11 7.53
N TYR A 63 -2.47 -14.69 8.77
CA TYR A 63 -1.18 -14.84 9.43
C TYR A 63 -0.81 -16.32 9.63
N PRO A 64 0.36 -16.79 9.18
CA PRO A 64 0.82 -18.14 9.44
C PRO A 64 0.90 -18.43 10.95
N ARG A 65 0.33 -19.54 11.42
CA ARG A 65 0.37 -19.91 12.85
C ARG A 65 1.79 -20.06 13.38
N SER A 66 2.72 -20.52 12.54
CA SER A 66 4.16 -20.63 12.86
C SER A 66 4.78 -19.26 13.13
N ALA A 67 4.55 -18.28 12.26
CA ALA A 67 5.04 -16.91 12.40
C ALA A 67 4.44 -16.22 13.62
N ARG A 68 3.12 -16.36 13.82
CA ARG A 68 2.42 -15.79 14.97
C ARG A 68 2.94 -16.31 16.30
N ARG A 69 3.17 -17.61 16.44
CA ARG A 69 3.74 -18.21 17.67
C ARG A 69 5.16 -17.74 17.95
N ARG A 70 5.93 -17.41 16.90
CA ARG A 70 7.31 -16.97 17.01
C ARG A 70 7.46 -15.45 17.11
N GLY A 71 6.38 -14.68 17.08
CA GLY A 71 6.46 -13.22 17.11
C GLY A 71 7.13 -12.61 15.88
N ILE A 72 7.16 -13.32 14.75
CA ILE A 72 7.90 -12.89 13.56
C ILE A 72 6.99 -11.99 12.76
N GLU A 73 7.43 -10.77 12.50
CA GLU A 73 6.77 -9.82 11.60
C GLU A 73 7.52 -9.74 10.26
N GLY A 74 6.89 -9.12 9.27
CA GLY A 74 7.51 -9.01 7.95
C GLY A 74 6.73 -8.20 6.93
N VAL A 75 7.33 -8.06 5.77
CA VAL A 75 6.78 -7.37 4.62
C VAL A 75 6.97 -8.21 3.36
N VAL A 76 5.94 -8.25 2.51
CA VAL A 76 5.99 -8.97 1.23
C VAL A 76 5.50 -8.05 0.12
N THR A 77 6.34 -7.84 -0.87
CA THR A 77 6.04 -7.06 -2.07
C THR A 77 5.73 -8.02 -3.23
N ILE A 78 4.53 -7.91 -3.78
CA ILE A 78 4.03 -8.77 -4.85
C ILE A 78 3.75 -7.93 -6.09
N SER A 79 4.32 -8.33 -7.23
CA SER A 79 3.90 -7.85 -8.55
C SER A 79 2.82 -8.75 -9.11
N PHE A 80 1.81 -8.17 -9.74
CA PHE A 80 0.75 -8.92 -10.40
C PHE A 80 0.12 -8.10 -11.52
N ILE A 81 -0.66 -8.78 -12.35
CA ILE A 81 -1.40 -8.14 -13.43
C ILE A 81 -2.85 -7.99 -12.99
N VAL A 82 -3.36 -6.76 -12.97
CA VAL A 82 -4.79 -6.48 -12.80
C VAL A 82 -5.45 -6.58 -14.17
N THR A 83 -6.35 -7.55 -14.30
CA THR A 83 -7.16 -7.77 -15.50
C THR A 83 -8.26 -6.72 -15.64
N LYS A 84 -8.89 -6.65 -16.82
CA LYS A 84 -10.05 -5.78 -17.10
C LYS A 84 -11.23 -5.97 -16.13
N ASP A 85 -11.35 -7.16 -15.55
CA ASP A 85 -12.42 -7.51 -14.59
C ASP A 85 -12.04 -7.15 -13.13
N GLY A 86 -10.88 -6.52 -12.91
CA GLY A 86 -10.38 -6.17 -11.58
C GLY A 86 -9.83 -7.37 -10.78
N ARG A 87 -9.62 -8.52 -11.44
CA ARG A 87 -9.00 -9.72 -10.85
C ARG A 87 -7.48 -9.68 -11.01
N VAL A 88 -6.80 -10.35 -10.10
CA VAL A 88 -5.36 -10.54 -10.10
C VAL A 88 -4.98 -11.74 -10.96
N ARG A 89 -3.97 -11.58 -11.81
CA ARG A 89 -3.38 -12.62 -12.66
C ARG A 89 -1.86 -12.64 -12.48
N ASP A 90 -1.28 -13.83 -12.57
CA ASP A 90 0.18 -14.08 -12.46
C ASP A 90 0.87 -13.35 -11.29
N PRO A 91 0.44 -13.56 -10.03
CA PRO A 91 1.08 -12.94 -8.89
C PRO A 91 2.50 -13.51 -8.68
N LYS A 92 3.49 -12.62 -8.63
CA LYS A 92 4.91 -12.93 -8.42
C LYS A 92 5.45 -12.13 -7.26
N ILE A 93 6.17 -12.79 -6.37
CA ILE A 93 6.81 -12.14 -5.22
C ILE A 93 8.10 -11.51 -5.72
N ILE A 94 8.22 -10.19 -5.58
CA ILE A 94 9.45 -9.44 -5.91
C ILE A 94 10.38 -9.42 -4.70
N LYS A 95 9.78 -9.21 -3.51
CA LYS A 95 10.51 -9.07 -2.26
C LYS A 95 9.71 -9.70 -1.13
N ALA A 96 10.38 -10.41 -0.23
CA ALA A 96 9.75 -10.97 0.96
C ALA A 96 10.76 -10.99 2.09
N GLU A 97 10.41 -10.37 3.21
CA GLU A 97 11.24 -10.30 4.41
C GLU A 97 10.36 -10.60 5.61
N PRO A 98 10.64 -11.66 6.39
CA PRO A 98 11.56 -12.78 6.12
C PRO A 98 11.11 -13.64 4.93
N ALA A 99 12.10 -14.11 4.16
CA ALA A 99 11.86 -14.94 2.98
C ALA A 99 11.15 -16.25 3.34
N ASN A 100 10.21 -16.66 2.48
CA ASN A 100 9.53 -17.96 2.52
C ASN A 100 8.60 -18.21 3.72
N ILE A 101 8.45 -17.26 4.65
CA ILE A 101 7.52 -17.38 5.78
C ILE A 101 6.13 -16.87 5.38
N PHE A 102 6.09 -15.71 4.73
CA PHE A 102 4.85 -15.00 4.41
C PHE A 102 4.41 -15.17 2.95
N ASN A 103 5.24 -15.80 2.11
CA ASN A 103 5.02 -15.96 0.67
C ASN A 103 3.64 -16.57 0.35
N ASP A 104 3.33 -17.75 0.91
CA ASP A 104 2.07 -18.45 0.66
C ASP A 104 0.85 -17.67 1.19
N ALA A 105 0.98 -17.08 2.38
CA ALA A 105 -0.08 -16.27 2.98
C ALA A 105 -0.38 -15.03 2.14
N ALA A 106 0.66 -14.36 1.64
CA ALA A 106 0.54 -13.16 0.83
C ALA A 106 -0.04 -13.48 -0.56
N LEU A 107 0.38 -14.58 -1.21
CA LEU A 107 -0.21 -15.05 -2.47
C LEU A 107 -1.69 -15.41 -2.31
N LYS A 108 -2.07 -16.11 -1.23
CA LYS A 108 -3.48 -16.44 -0.96
C LYS A 108 -4.32 -15.20 -0.68
N ALA A 109 -3.73 -14.17 -0.07
CA ALA A 109 -4.41 -12.91 0.20
C ALA A 109 -4.67 -12.13 -1.09
N ILE A 110 -3.62 -11.91 -1.90
CA ILE A 110 -3.72 -11.10 -3.13
C ILE A 110 -4.73 -11.70 -4.12
N LEU A 111 -4.84 -13.04 -4.19
CA LEU A 111 -5.82 -13.73 -5.02
C LEU A 111 -7.28 -13.48 -4.61
N LYS A 112 -7.53 -13.13 -3.35
CA LYS A 112 -8.87 -12.77 -2.84
C LYS A 112 -9.19 -11.29 -3.01
N TRP A 113 -8.17 -10.46 -3.20
CA TRP A 113 -8.35 -9.02 -3.32
C TRP A 113 -8.98 -8.70 -4.67
N LYS A 114 -9.76 -7.62 -4.67
CA LYS A 114 -10.32 -7.05 -5.89
C LYS A 114 -9.77 -5.65 -6.06
N PHE A 115 -9.26 -5.39 -7.25
CA PHE A 115 -8.66 -4.13 -7.61
C PHE A 115 -9.55 -3.40 -8.61
N LYS A 116 -9.47 -2.06 -8.60
CA LYS A 116 -10.14 -1.28 -9.63
C LYS A 116 -9.34 -1.43 -10.94
N ALA A 117 -9.98 -1.98 -11.96
CA ALA A 117 -9.40 -2.01 -13.30
C ALA A 117 -9.15 -0.57 -13.77
N LYS A 118 -8.01 -0.35 -14.44
CA LYS A 118 -7.71 0.95 -15.03
C LYS A 118 -8.49 1.06 -16.33
N LEU A 119 -9.24 2.14 -16.46
CA LEU A 119 -9.85 2.54 -17.71
C LEU A 119 -8.86 3.48 -18.40
N VAL A 120 -8.39 3.11 -19.58
CA VAL A 120 -7.62 3.99 -20.47
C VAL A 120 -8.52 4.26 -21.66
N ASP A 121 -8.82 5.53 -21.91
CA ASP A 121 -9.74 5.96 -22.99
C ASP A 121 -11.13 5.31 -22.93
N GLY A 122 -11.62 5.05 -21.72
CA GLY A 122 -12.92 4.39 -21.48
C GLY A 122 -12.91 2.87 -21.66
N GLN A 123 -11.78 2.27 -22.06
CA GLN A 123 -11.64 0.81 -22.18
C GLN A 123 -10.88 0.23 -20.98
N PRO A 124 -11.34 -0.90 -20.41
CA PRO A 124 -10.63 -1.55 -19.33
C PRO A 124 -9.38 -2.25 -19.87
N VAL A 125 -8.21 -1.79 -19.44
CA VAL A 125 -6.92 -2.34 -19.83
C VAL A 125 -6.31 -3.18 -18.71
N GLU A 126 -5.59 -4.22 -19.09
CA GLU A 126 -4.76 -4.96 -18.14
C GLU A 126 -3.53 -4.14 -17.80
N ARG A 127 -3.17 -4.06 -16.51
CA ARG A 127 -1.97 -3.35 -16.06
C ARG A 127 -1.18 -4.19 -15.10
N GLN A 128 0.14 -4.11 -15.19
CA GLN A 128 0.99 -4.57 -14.11
C GLN A 128 0.84 -3.60 -12.92
N ALA A 129 0.90 -4.17 -11.72
CA ALA A 129 0.79 -3.45 -10.47
C ALA A 129 1.66 -4.13 -9.43
N THR A 130 2.06 -3.38 -8.41
CA THR A 130 2.84 -3.92 -7.31
C THR A 130 2.18 -3.50 -6.00
N GLN A 131 1.98 -4.46 -5.10
CA GLN A 131 1.41 -4.21 -3.78
C GLN A 131 2.36 -4.76 -2.72
N GLU A 132 2.64 -3.91 -1.75
CA GLU A 132 3.30 -4.30 -0.51
C GLU A 132 2.27 -4.69 0.55
N ILE A 133 2.51 -5.81 1.21
CA ILE A 133 1.67 -6.36 2.28
C ILE A 133 2.53 -6.47 3.52
N GLU A 134 2.16 -5.72 4.55
CA GLU A 134 2.81 -5.75 5.85
C GLU A 134 2.11 -6.72 6.80
N PHE A 135 2.89 -7.55 7.47
CA PHE A 135 2.45 -8.55 8.45
C PHE A 135 2.90 -8.15 9.85
N LYS A 136 2.11 -7.30 10.50
CA LYS A 136 2.30 -6.91 11.91
C LYS A 136 1.46 -7.77 12.84
N LEU A 137 1.99 -8.03 14.04
CA LEU A 137 1.22 -8.61 15.13
C LEU A 137 0.54 -7.47 15.89
N SER A 138 -0.77 -7.35 15.70
CA SER A 138 -1.58 -6.51 16.58
C SER A 138 -1.49 -7.09 17.99
N ARG A 139 -0.85 -6.34 18.89
CA ARG A 139 -0.70 -6.68 20.31
C ARG A 139 -2.04 -6.65 21.04
#